data_AF-A0A1C4ZVX3-F1
#
_entry.id   AF-A0A1C4ZVX3-F1
#
_cell.length_a   1.000
_cell.length_b   1.000
_cell.length_c   1.000
_cell.angle_alpha   90.00
_cell.angle_beta   90.00
_cell.angle_gamma   90.00
#
_symmetry.space_group_name_H-M   'P 1'
#
loop_
_entity.id
_entity.type
_entity.pdbx_description
1 polymer ?
#
loop_
_entity_poly.entity_id
_entity_poly.type
_entity_poly.pdbx_seq_one_letter_code
_entity_poly.pdbx_strand_id
1 'polypeptide(L)'
;MQVKGIPVVLASDSDTLTALADMFRPPRLNFAKVCLYCETRFCVSSACVKVHAVSVWGPCPDCDGFGSCTCLNGVVEMDRAGLAEFIGRTLPQRRAAAEFAVVA
;
A
#
# COMPACT_ATOMS: atom_id res chain seq x y z
N MET A 1 -12.05 -5.98 24.56
CA MET A 1 -11.50 -4.73 23.99
C MET A 1 -12.09 -4.55 22.60
N GLN A 2 -12.87 -3.49 22.36
CA GLN A 2 -13.46 -3.22 21.05
C GLN A 2 -12.54 -2.28 20.28
N VAL A 3 -11.88 -2.80 19.25
CA VAL A 3 -11.05 -2.00 18.33
C VAL A 3 -12.00 -1.31 17.36
N LYS A 4 -12.11 0.01 17.44
CA LYS A 4 -12.94 0.81 16.52
C LYS A 4 -12.20 0.91 15.17
N GLY A 5 -12.44 -0.06 14.28
CA GLY A 5 -11.87 -0.06 12.93
C GLY A 5 -12.48 1.04 12.04
N ILE A 6 -11.70 1.55 11.08
CA ILE A 6 -12.27 2.28 9.93
C ILE A 6 -12.73 1.20 8.95
N PRO A 7 -14.03 1.17 8.57
CA PRO A 7 -14.48 0.26 7.53
C PRO A 7 -13.84 0.70 6.20
N VAL A 8 -13.07 -0.19 5.57
CA VAL A 8 -12.81 -0.08 4.14
C VAL A 8 -14.17 -0.33 3.47
N VAL A 9 -14.74 0.70 2.84
CA VAL A 9 -16.06 0.68 2.20
C VAL A 9 -16.17 -0.56 1.30
N LEU A 10 -17.31 -1.26 1.34
CA LEU A 10 -17.63 -2.41 0.49
C LEU A 10 -17.60 -2.00 -0.98
N ALA A 11 -16.43 -2.06 -1.61
CA ALA A 11 -16.21 -1.72 -3.00
C ALA A 11 -16.77 -2.83 -3.89
N SER A 12 -18.04 -2.74 -4.26
CA SER A 12 -18.60 -3.55 -5.35
C SER A 12 -18.39 -2.88 -6.71
N ASP A 13 -17.95 -1.62 -6.73
CA ASP A 13 -17.81 -0.82 -7.95
C ASP A 13 -16.33 -0.73 -8.38
N SER A 14 -16.07 -1.00 -9.67
CA SER A 14 -14.72 -0.97 -10.28
C SER A 14 -13.97 0.35 -10.05
N ASP A 15 -14.70 1.46 -9.91
CA ASP A 15 -14.12 2.78 -9.66
C ASP A 15 -13.52 2.89 -8.26
N THR A 16 -14.16 2.24 -7.26
CA THR A 16 -13.65 2.24 -5.88
C THR A 16 -12.39 1.38 -5.77
N LEU A 17 -12.35 0.24 -6.45
CA LEU A 17 -11.15 -0.59 -6.57
C LEU A 17 -9.98 0.18 -7.20
N THR A 18 -10.26 0.94 -8.26
CA THR A 18 -9.24 1.75 -8.94
C THR A 18 -8.72 2.85 -8.03
N ALA A 19 -9.61 3.59 -7.35
CA ALA A 19 -9.23 4.63 -6.41
C ALA A 19 -8.40 4.08 -5.22
N LEU A 20 -8.74 2.89 -4.73
CA LEU A 20 -7.99 2.23 -3.66
C LEU A 20 -6.59 1.81 -4.13
N ALA A 21 -6.49 1.23 -5.33
CA ALA A 21 -5.21 0.86 -5.93
C ALA A 21 -4.31 2.08 -6.12
N ASP A 22 -4.88 3.19 -6.59
CA ASP A 22 -4.17 4.46 -6.78
C ASP A 22 -3.71 5.08 -5.46
N MET A 23 -4.50 4.93 -4.38
CA MET A 23 -4.14 5.42 -3.04
C MET A 23 -2.89 4.74 -2.48
N PHE A 24 -2.70 3.44 -2.74
CA PHE A 24 -1.54 2.69 -2.27
C PHE A 24 -0.39 2.64 -3.27
N ARG A 25 -0.57 3.14 -4.50
CA ARG A 25 0.45 3.09 -5.55
C ARG A 25 1.65 3.97 -5.14
N PRO A 26 2.85 3.39 -4.94
CA PRO A 26 4.03 4.18 -4.65
C PRO A 26 4.51 4.90 -5.92
N PRO A 27 5.29 5.98 -5.78
CA PRO A 27 5.98 6.59 -6.93
C PRO A 27 6.83 5.56 -7.68
N ARG A 28 6.77 5.54 -9.02
CA ARG A 28 7.57 4.64 -9.86
C ARG A 28 9.07 4.73 -9.61
N LEU A 29 9.53 5.93 -9.23
CA LEU A 29 10.91 6.18 -8.85
C LEU A 29 10.95 6.33 -7.33
N ASN A 30 11.83 5.59 -6.67
CA ASN A 30 12.05 5.77 -5.24
C ASN A 30 12.70 7.14 -4.94
N PHE A 31 12.91 7.44 -3.65
CA PHE A 31 13.47 8.72 -3.22
C PHE A 31 14.86 9.02 -3.84
N ALA A 32 15.64 7.99 -4.15
CA ALA A 32 16.94 8.08 -4.83
C ALA A 32 16.84 8.11 -6.36
N LYS A 33 15.64 8.32 -6.92
CA LYS A 33 15.32 8.33 -8.36
C LYS A 33 15.59 7.01 -9.07
N VAL A 34 15.62 5.88 -8.36
CA VAL A 34 15.77 4.54 -8.94
C VAL A 34 14.39 3.98 -9.30
N CYS A 35 14.26 3.40 -10.49
CA CYS A 35 13.01 2.78 -10.94
C CYS A 35 12.71 1.48 -10.19
N LEU A 36 11.47 1.33 -9.74
CA LEU A 36 11.02 0.11 -9.07
C LEU A 36 11.10 -1.16 -9.93
N TYR A 37 11.02 -1.04 -11.26
CA TYR A 37 10.95 -2.19 -12.16
C TYR A 37 12.29 -2.59 -12.77
N CYS A 38 13.11 -1.62 -13.17
CA CYS A 38 14.35 -1.88 -13.88
C CYS A 38 15.60 -1.44 -13.11
N GLU A 39 15.43 -0.97 -11.87
CA GLU A 39 16.50 -0.58 -10.94
C GLU A 39 17.48 0.48 -11.48
N THR A 40 17.10 1.16 -12.56
CA THR A 40 17.93 2.19 -13.19
C THR A 40 17.60 3.57 -12.62
N ARG A 41 18.63 4.37 -12.32
CA ARG A 41 18.47 5.78 -11.91
C ARG A 41 17.90 6.62 -13.06
N PHE A 42 16.99 7.54 -12.74
CA PHE A 42 16.35 8.46 -13.68
C PHE A 42 15.69 7.76 -14.89
N CYS A 43 15.18 6.54 -14.69
CA CYS A 43 14.59 5.75 -15.78
C CYS A 43 13.45 6.50 -16.49
N VAL A 44 13.55 6.61 -17.82
CA VAL A 44 12.53 7.19 -18.71
C VAL A 44 11.89 6.14 -19.64
N SER A 45 12.14 4.84 -19.41
CA SER A 45 11.60 3.77 -20.25
C SER A 45 10.07 3.80 -20.30
N SER A 46 9.52 3.88 -21.50
CA SER A 46 8.07 3.83 -21.74
C SER A 46 7.44 2.50 -21.29
N ALA A 47 8.21 1.41 -21.31
CA ALA A 47 7.77 0.12 -20.78
C ALA A 47 7.52 0.19 -19.27
N CYS A 48 8.47 0.73 -18.50
CA CYS A 48 8.32 0.87 -17.05
C CYS A 48 7.19 1.84 -16.67
N VAL A 49 6.95 2.88 -17.48
CA VAL A 49 5.81 3.80 -17.28
C VAL A 49 4.49 3.07 -17.50
N LYS A 50 4.37 2.28 -18.57
CA LYS A 50 3.15 1.52 -18.87
C LYS A 50 2.86 0.47 -17.81
N VAL A 51 3.87 -0.29 -17.40
CA VAL A 51 3.72 -1.30 -16.33
C VAL A 51 3.23 -0.61 -15.05
N HIS A 52 3.93 0.44 -14.59
CA HIS A 52 3.53 1.16 -13.38
C HIS A 52 2.10 1.70 -13.41
N ALA A 53 1.65 2.20 -14.56
CA ALA A 53 0.31 2.77 -14.72
C ALA A 53 -0.80 1.73 -14.61
N VAL A 54 -0.54 0.47 -14.95
CA VAL A 54 -1.54 -0.62 -14.88
C VAL A 54 -1.38 -1.48 -13.62
N SER A 55 -0.26 -1.36 -12.90
CA SER A 55 -0.02 -2.07 -11.66
C SER A 55 -1.05 -1.70 -10.58
N VAL A 56 -1.55 -2.73 -9.91
CA VAL A 56 -2.47 -2.63 -8.78
C VAL A 56 -1.68 -2.83 -7.50
N TRP A 57 -1.85 -1.91 -6.55
CA TRP A 57 -1.10 -1.88 -5.31
C TRP A 57 -2.05 -1.93 -4.12
N GLY A 58 -1.60 -2.57 -3.05
CA GLY A 58 -2.30 -2.60 -1.78
C GLY A 58 -1.35 -2.81 -0.62
N PRO A 59 -1.85 -2.76 0.63
CA PRO A 59 -1.05 -3.05 1.81
C PRO A 59 -0.42 -4.44 1.71
N CYS A 60 0.81 -4.59 2.19
CA CYS A 60 1.47 -5.88 2.28
C CYS A 60 0.71 -6.76 3.30
N PRO A 61 0.17 -7.94 2.92
CA PRO A 61 -0.70 -8.73 3.80
C PRO A 61 0.02 -9.29 5.04
N ASP A 62 1.34 -9.38 4.99
CA ASP A 62 2.16 -9.89 6.10
C ASP A 62 2.34 -8.86 7.22
N CYS A 63 2.35 -7.56 6.86
CA CYS A 63 2.67 -6.48 7.79
C CYS A 63 1.59 -5.40 7.86
N ASP A 64 0.54 -5.48 7.04
CA ASP A 64 -0.56 -4.52 6.93
C ASP A 64 -0.09 -3.06 6.78
N GLY A 65 1.09 -2.85 6.20
CA GLY A 65 1.72 -1.54 6.08
C GLY A 65 2.50 -1.06 7.31
N PHE A 66 2.68 -1.90 8.34
CA PHE A 66 3.37 -1.58 9.59
C PHE A 66 4.66 -2.38 9.78
N GLY A 67 5.75 -1.74 10.22
CA GLY A 67 6.93 -2.44 10.77
C GLY A 67 8.00 -2.87 9.75
N SER A 68 8.84 -3.84 10.16
CA SER A 68 10.02 -4.34 9.45
C SER A 68 9.69 -5.52 8.53
N CYS A 69 8.90 -5.28 7.49
CA CYS A 69 8.70 -6.23 6.40
C CYS A 69 9.65 -5.91 5.23
N THR A 70 9.94 -6.91 4.39
CA THR A 70 10.74 -6.74 3.15
C THR A 70 9.91 -6.16 1.99
N CYS A 71 8.64 -5.85 2.24
CA CYS A 71 7.73 -5.19 1.32
C CYS A 71 8.17 -3.74 1.04
N LEU A 72 7.80 -3.23 -0.13
CA LEU A 72 8.16 -1.87 -0.55
C LEU A 72 7.39 -0.84 0.28
N ASN A 73 8.01 -0.32 1.35
CA ASN A 73 7.38 0.62 2.28
C ASN A 73 6.02 0.15 2.80
N GLY A 74 5.87 -1.16 3.03
CA GLY A 74 4.62 -1.74 3.53
C GLY A 74 3.52 -1.94 2.48
N VAL A 75 3.80 -1.75 1.19
CA VAL A 75 2.89 -2.10 0.09
C VAL A 75 3.51 -3.17 -0.82
N VAL A 76 2.64 -3.87 -1.54
CA VAL A 76 3.02 -4.85 -2.58
C VAL A 76 2.19 -4.63 -3.83
N GLU A 77 2.76 -4.99 -4.97
CA GLU A 77 1.98 -5.17 -6.20
C GLU A 77 1.19 -6.47 -6.08
N MET A 78 -0.09 -6.42 -6.42
CA MET A 78 -1.02 -7.55 -6.33
C MET A 78 -1.97 -7.52 -7.52
N ASP A 79 -2.73 -8.59 -7.71
CA ASP A 79 -3.83 -8.57 -8.68
C ASP A 79 -5.09 -7.92 -8.10
N ARG A 80 -6.12 -7.76 -8.95
CA ARG A 80 -7.41 -7.16 -8.53
C ARG A 80 -8.14 -8.03 -7.50
N ALA A 81 -7.95 -9.35 -7.53
CA ALA A 81 -8.60 -10.24 -6.58
C ALA A 81 -8.00 -10.07 -5.19
N GLY A 82 -6.68 -10.01 -5.08
CA GLY A 82 -5.97 -9.73 -3.82
C GLY A 82 -6.35 -8.37 -3.24
N LEU A 83 -6.51 -7.33 -4.08
CA LEU A 83 -6.99 -6.03 -3.60
C LEU A 83 -8.46 -6.10 -3.13
N ALA A 84 -9.30 -6.88 -3.82
CA ALA A 84 -10.69 -7.10 -3.39
C ALA A 84 -10.78 -7.84 -2.05
N GLU A 85 -9.86 -8.76 -1.76
CA GLU A 85 -9.78 -9.41 -0.44
C GLU A 85 -9.39 -8.44 0.68
N PHE A 86 -8.67 -7.36 0.37
CA PHE A 86 -8.41 -6.29 1.32
C PHE A 86 -9.66 -5.46 1.64
N ILE A 87 -10.59 -5.35 0.70
CA ILE A 87 -11.85 -4.63 0.90
C ILE A 87 -12.69 -5.40 1.91
N GLY A 88 -12.90 -4.78 3.08
CA GLY A 88 -13.59 -5.40 4.21
C GLY A 88 -12.66 -5.95 5.30
N ARG A 89 -11.34 -6.00 5.08
CA ARG A 89 -10.39 -6.23 6.16
C ARG A 89 -10.33 -5.00 7.07
N THR A 90 -10.36 -5.24 8.37
CA THR A 90 -10.08 -4.20 9.36
C THR A 90 -8.56 -4.12 9.52
N LEU A 91 -7.94 -3.10 8.92
CA LEU A 91 -6.52 -2.85 9.13
C LEU A 91 -6.28 -2.41 10.59
N PRO A 92 -5.20 -2.88 11.24
CA PRO A 92 -4.88 -2.42 12.57
C PRO A 92 -4.67 -0.91 12.54
N GLN A 93 -5.42 -0.17 13.34
CA GLN A 93 -5.00 1.20 13.64
C GLN A 93 -3.74 1.09 14.49
N ARG A 94 -2.68 1.87 14.17
CA ARG A 94 -1.64 2.13 15.16
C ARG A 94 -2.36 2.43 16.46
N ARG A 95 -2.00 1.76 17.57
CA ARG A 95 -2.36 2.30 18.89
C ARG A 95 -2.02 3.78 18.82
N ALA A 96 -3.02 4.65 18.99
CA ALA A 96 -2.74 6.04 19.31
C ALA A 96 -1.64 6.00 20.38
N ALA A 97 -0.63 6.87 20.26
CA ALA A 97 0.52 6.91 21.15
C ALA A 97 0.13 7.26 22.60
N ALA A 98 -0.72 6.46 23.23
CA ALA A 98 -0.93 6.39 24.64
C ALA A 98 0.03 5.31 25.15
N GLU A 99 0.83 5.70 26.15
CA GLU A 99 1.89 4.92 26.81
C GLU A 99 3.33 5.09 26.27
N PHE A 100 3.69 6.26 25.74
CA PHE A 100 4.97 6.86 26.16
C PHE A 100 4.68 7.79 27.35
N ALA A 101 4.30 7.18 28.46
CA ALA A 101 4.35 7.86 29.74
C ALA A 101 5.83 8.14 30.04
N VAL A 102 6.12 9.43 30.17
CA VAL A 102 7.33 9.99 30.76
C VAL A 102 7.71 9.18 32.00
N VAL A 103 8.86 8.50 31.96
CA VAL A 103 9.62 8.23 33.18
C VAL A 103 10.74 9.27 33.17
N ALA A 104 10.58 10.25 34.04
CA ALA A 104 11.55 11.28 34.36
C ALA A 104 12.77 10.69 35.07
#